data_AF-A0A4U3M935-F1
#
_entry.id   AF-A0A4U3M935-F1
#
_cell.length_a   1.000
_cell.length_b   1.000
_cell.length_c   1.000
_cell.angle_alpha   90.00
_cell.angle_beta   90.00
_cell.angle_gamma   90.00
#
_symmetry.space_group_name_H-M   'P 1'
#
loop_
_entity.id
_entity.type
_entity.pdbx_description
1 polymer ?
#
loop_
_entity_poly.entity_id
_entity_poly.type
_entity_poly.pdbx_seq_one_letter_code
_entity_poly.pdbx_strand_id
1 'polypeptide(L)'
;MTIRVGINGFGRIGRNFWRAAAASGKDIEVVAVNDLTDNATLAHLLKYDSILGRLPYEVKATADEIIVDGKPIKAFAERDPANLPWGDLGVDVVVESTGFFTDANKAKVHAANGAKKVIISAPAKNEDVTIVMGVNHDTYDPANHTIISNASCTTNCLAPLGKVLNDSFGIEKGLMTTIHAYTQDQNLQDGPHGDLRRARAAALNIVPTSTGAAKAIGLVLPELKGKLDGFALRVPIPTGSATDLTVDLKREVTVEEVNAAFKAAAEGPLKGFLTYTEDEIVSSDIVTDPSSCIFDAGLTKVFGNQVKVIGWYDNEWGYSNRLVDLIEYVGASL
;
A
#
# COMPACT_ATOMS: atom_id res chain seq x y z
N MET A 1 20.02 13.94 -2.17
CA MET A 1 20.55 13.66 -0.82
C MET A 1 19.96 12.31 -0.49
N THR A 2 20.79 11.36 -0.09
CA THR A 2 20.33 10.00 0.21
C THR A 2 19.41 10.03 1.41
N ILE A 3 18.16 9.57 1.23
CA ILE A 3 17.18 9.46 2.30
C ILE A 3 17.45 8.17 3.06
N ARG A 4 17.80 8.27 4.34
CA ARG A 4 18.14 7.11 5.17
C ARG A 4 16.89 6.57 5.84
N VAL A 5 16.58 5.30 5.61
CA VAL A 5 15.34 4.66 6.04
C VAL A 5 15.58 3.55 7.04
N GLY A 6 14.82 3.59 8.14
CA GLY A 6 14.67 2.48 9.07
C GLY A 6 13.35 1.75 8.82
N ILE A 7 13.32 0.42 8.88
CA ILE A 7 12.10 -0.37 8.73
C ILE A 7 11.76 -1.02 10.07
N ASN A 8 10.62 -0.67 10.66
CA ASN A 8 10.07 -1.40 11.81
C ASN A 8 9.05 -2.43 11.32
N GLY A 9 9.34 -3.72 11.51
CA GLY A 9 8.59 -4.84 10.95
C GLY A 9 9.12 -5.24 9.58
N PHE A 10 10.14 -6.09 9.53
CA PHE A 10 10.72 -6.67 8.31
C PHE A 10 9.95 -7.91 7.80
N GLY A 11 8.62 -7.84 7.93
CA GLY A 11 7.66 -8.81 7.44
C GLY A 11 7.39 -8.67 5.93
N ARG A 12 6.16 -9.01 5.50
CA ARG A 12 5.79 -9.00 4.08
C ARG A 12 5.98 -7.63 3.42
N ILE A 13 5.43 -6.56 4.02
CA ILE A 13 5.53 -5.21 3.48
C ILE A 13 6.94 -4.64 3.65
N GLY A 14 7.60 -4.82 4.79
CA GLY A 14 8.97 -4.33 4.99
C GLY A 14 9.97 -4.88 3.97
N ARG A 15 9.91 -6.19 3.65
CA ARG A 15 10.77 -6.79 2.62
C ARG A 15 10.38 -6.35 1.21
N ASN A 16 9.10 -6.21 0.91
CA ASN A 16 8.66 -5.74 -0.40
C ASN A 16 9.00 -4.27 -0.62
N PHE A 17 8.92 -3.43 0.42
CA PHE A 17 9.43 -2.07 0.40
C PHE A 17 10.94 -2.04 0.11
N TRP A 18 11.74 -2.85 0.80
CA TRP A 18 13.18 -2.93 0.51
C TRP A 18 13.43 -3.31 -0.96
N ARG A 19 12.73 -4.32 -1.48
CA ARG A 19 12.84 -4.77 -2.88
C ARG A 19 12.43 -3.69 -3.86
N ALA A 20 11.33 -2.99 -3.60
CA ALA A 20 10.84 -1.88 -4.42
C ALA A 20 11.83 -0.71 -4.42
N ALA A 21 12.36 -0.33 -3.25
CA ALA A 21 13.36 0.74 -3.13
C ALA A 21 14.61 0.39 -3.95
N ALA A 22 15.14 -0.83 -3.81
CA ALA A 22 16.30 -1.30 -4.57
C ALA A 22 16.06 -1.35 -6.09
N ALA A 23 14.84 -1.65 -6.54
CA ALA A 23 14.47 -1.69 -7.95
C ALA A 23 14.16 -0.30 -8.54
N SER A 24 13.78 0.67 -7.71
CA SER A 24 13.28 1.98 -8.16
C SER A 24 14.35 2.91 -8.75
N GLY A 25 15.63 2.69 -8.42
CA GLY A 25 16.73 3.59 -8.79
C GLY A 25 16.76 4.91 -8.02
N LYS A 26 15.90 5.09 -7.01
CA LYS A 26 15.85 6.29 -6.17
C LYS A 26 16.96 6.31 -5.13
N ASP A 27 17.33 7.50 -4.68
CA ASP A 27 18.38 7.77 -3.69
C ASP A 27 17.87 7.48 -2.25
N ILE A 28 17.47 6.22 -2.01
CA ILE A 28 16.97 5.72 -0.71
C ILE A 28 17.90 4.62 -0.22
N GLU A 29 18.39 4.77 1.00
CA GLU A 29 19.25 3.79 1.67
C GLU A 29 18.52 3.19 2.88
N VAL A 30 18.27 1.88 2.88
CA VAL A 30 17.77 1.19 4.07
C VAL A 30 18.94 0.88 4.99
N VAL A 31 19.03 1.59 6.11
CA VAL A 31 20.17 1.53 7.02
C VAL A 31 19.95 0.57 8.18
N ALA A 32 18.69 0.32 8.53
CA ALA A 32 18.33 -0.57 9.62
C ALA A 32 16.96 -1.21 9.47
N VAL A 33 16.81 -2.40 10.04
CA VAL A 33 15.54 -3.14 10.14
C VAL A 33 15.32 -3.67 11.56
N ASN A 34 14.07 -3.76 11.99
CA ASN A 34 13.66 -4.41 13.24
C ASN A 34 12.59 -5.48 12.97
N ASP A 35 12.80 -6.71 13.44
CA ASP A 35 11.78 -7.76 13.46
C ASP A 35 12.09 -8.80 14.55
N LEU A 36 11.08 -9.46 15.10
CA LEU A 36 11.21 -10.34 16.26
C LEU A 36 11.66 -11.76 15.88
N THR A 37 12.73 -11.86 15.10
CA THR A 37 13.34 -13.12 14.64
C THR A 37 14.84 -12.97 14.41
N ASP A 38 15.54 -14.06 14.11
CA ASP A 38 16.99 -14.03 13.89
C ASP A 38 17.37 -13.54 12.48
N ASN A 39 18.58 -12.96 12.36
CA ASN A 39 19.06 -12.37 11.11
C ASN A 39 19.21 -13.38 9.96
N ALA A 40 19.51 -14.65 10.26
CA ALA A 40 19.62 -15.68 9.23
C ALA A 40 18.25 -15.98 8.61
N THR A 41 17.20 -16.01 9.43
CA THR A 41 15.81 -16.10 8.97
C THR A 41 15.42 -14.89 8.13
N LEU A 42 15.70 -13.67 8.58
CA LEU A 42 15.40 -12.45 7.81
C LEU A 42 16.12 -12.40 6.46
N ALA A 43 17.42 -12.72 6.44
CA ALA A 43 18.22 -12.83 5.23
C ALA A 43 17.65 -13.88 4.25
N HIS A 44 17.25 -15.04 4.78
CA HIS A 44 16.63 -16.10 3.97
C HIS A 44 15.32 -15.63 3.34
N LEU A 45 14.42 -15.02 4.12
CA LEU A 45 13.12 -14.52 3.66
C LEU A 45 13.24 -13.31 2.72
N LEU A 46 14.34 -12.55 2.80
CA LEU A 46 14.65 -11.51 1.81
C LEU A 46 15.15 -12.12 0.50
N LYS A 47 16.01 -13.14 0.56
CA LYS A 47 16.59 -13.80 -0.62
C LYS A 47 15.56 -14.59 -1.43
N TYR A 48 14.65 -15.29 -0.77
CA TYR A 48 13.68 -16.20 -1.40
C TYR A 48 12.25 -15.74 -1.14
N ASP A 49 11.50 -15.48 -2.20
CA ASP A 49 10.09 -15.09 -2.12
C ASP A 49 9.24 -15.98 -3.05
N SER A 50 8.10 -16.47 -2.55
CA SER A 50 7.19 -17.33 -3.33
C SER A 50 6.44 -16.59 -4.43
N ILE A 51 6.28 -15.27 -4.33
CA ILE A 51 5.58 -14.44 -5.31
C ILE A 51 6.60 -13.68 -6.16
N LEU A 52 7.53 -12.98 -5.52
CA LEU A 52 8.51 -12.11 -6.21
C LEU A 52 9.77 -12.85 -6.68
N GLY A 53 9.85 -14.15 -6.41
CA GLY A 53 11.00 -14.98 -6.77
C GLY A 53 12.28 -14.64 -5.99
N ARG A 54 13.40 -15.10 -6.54
CA ARG A 54 14.72 -15.00 -5.91
C ARG A 54 15.32 -13.62 -6.16
N LEU A 55 15.83 -13.01 -5.09
CA LEU A 55 16.57 -11.76 -5.21
C LEU A 55 17.88 -12.01 -5.99
N PRO A 56 18.26 -11.16 -6.96
CA PRO A 56 19.46 -11.36 -7.77
C PRO A 56 20.76 -11.06 -7.02
N TYR A 57 20.69 -10.51 -5.81
CA TYR A 57 21.85 -10.15 -4.99
C TYR A 57 22.31 -11.27 -4.08
N GLU A 58 23.60 -11.27 -3.72
CA GLU A 58 24.08 -12.08 -2.59
C GLU A 58 23.48 -11.52 -1.30
N VAL A 59 22.93 -12.41 -0.45
CA VAL A 59 22.36 -12.03 0.86
C VAL A 59 23.00 -12.91 1.94
N LYS A 60 23.64 -12.27 2.91
CA LYS A 60 24.31 -12.90 4.06
C LYS A 60 23.75 -12.32 5.36
N ALA A 61 23.93 -13.04 6.45
CA ALA A 61 23.61 -12.57 7.79
C ALA A 61 24.84 -12.67 8.69
N THR A 62 24.99 -11.70 9.59
CA THR A 62 25.89 -11.75 10.75
C THR A 62 25.06 -11.73 12.03
N ALA A 63 25.71 -11.63 13.19
CA ALA A 63 25.03 -11.50 14.46
C ALA A 63 24.20 -10.21 14.58
N ASP A 64 24.58 -9.16 13.88
CA ASP A 64 24.05 -7.80 14.03
C ASP A 64 23.59 -7.15 12.71
N GLU A 65 23.82 -7.81 11.56
CA GLU A 65 23.55 -7.25 10.24
C GLU A 65 22.94 -8.27 9.27
N ILE A 66 22.20 -7.75 8.29
CA ILE A 66 21.92 -8.39 7.01
C ILE A 66 22.77 -7.68 5.97
N ILE A 67 23.53 -8.42 5.17
CA ILE A 67 24.41 -7.88 4.14
C ILE A 67 23.84 -8.24 2.79
N VAL A 68 23.51 -7.25 1.96
CA VAL A 68 22.99 -7.44 0.60
C VAL A 68 23.95 -6.81 -0.40
N ASP A 69 24.52 -7.63 -1.28
CA ASP A 69 25.52 -7.20 -2.27
C ASP A 69 26.67 -6.39 -1.66
N GLY A 70 27.19 -6.86 -0.52
CA GLY A 70 28.25 -6.19 0.23
C GLY A 70 27.82 -4.97 1.05
N LYS A 71 26.56 -4.54 0.98
CA LYS A 71 26.03 -3.41 1.76
C LYS A 71 25.40 -3.89 3.07
N PRO A 72 25.92 -3.48 4.24
CA PRO A 72 25.37 -3.89 5.53
C PRO A 72 24.11 -3.10 5.88
N ILE A 73 23.16 -3.79 6.52
CA ILE A 73 21.92 -3.24 7.07
C ILE A 73 21.87 -3.69 8.52
N LYS A 74 21.82 -2.76 9.48
CA LYS A 74 21.72 -3.12 10.91
C LYS A 74 20.40 -3.83 11.18
N ALA A 75 20.43 -4.91 11.95
CA ALA A 75 19.24 -5.70 12.25
C ALA A 75 19.03 -5.80 13.76
N PHE A 76 17.80 -5.52 14.18
CA PHE A 76 17.36 -5.53 15.58
C PHE A 76 16.21 -6.52 15.77
N ALA A 77 16.08 -7.03 17.00
CA ALA A 77 14.97 -7.87 17.43
C ALA A 77 14.35 -7.31 18.72
N GLU A 78 13.99 -6.03 18.67
CA GLU A 78 13.49 -5.28 19.82
C GLU A 78 11.96 -5.19 19.78
N ARG A 79 11.34 -5.51 20.92
CA ARG A 79 9.89 -5.49 21.14
C ARG A 79 9.38 -4.11 21.49
N ASP A 80 10.15 -3.36 22.27
CA ASP A 80 9.81 -1.99 22.63
C ASP A 80 10.45 -1.01 21.64
N PRO A 81 9.66 -0.39 20.73
CA PRO A 81 10.21 0.53 19.76
C PRO A 81 10.92 1.74 20.37
N ALA A 82 10.70 2.03 21.67
CA ALA A 82 11.42 3.07 22.42
C ALA A 82 12.92 2.78 22.59
N ASN A 83 13.37 1.53 22.43
CA ASN A 83 14.79 1.18 22.51
C ASN A 83 15.50 1.20 21.15
N LEU A 84 14.78 1.46 20.05
CA LEU A 84 15.38 1.48 18.71
C LEU A 84 16.18 2.79 18.51
N PRO A 85 17.49 2.72 18.20
CA PRO A 85 18.38 3.88 18.20
C PRO A 85 18.37 4.62 16.85
N TRP A 86 17.20 5.07 16.40
CA TRP A 86 17.05 5.69 15.07
C TRP A 86 17.91 6.95 14.87
N GLY A 87 18.00 7.81 15.89
CA GLY A 87 18.86 8.99 15.86
C GLY A 87 20.34 8.68 15.68
N ASP A 88 20.85 7.68 16.40
CA ASP A 88 22.28 7.27 16.32
C ASP A 88 22.63 6.70 14.94
N LEU A 89 21.65 6.09 14.27
CA LEU A 89 21.79 5.54 12.92
C LEU A 89 21.56 6.58 11.82
N GLY A 90 21.17 7.80 12.19
CA GLY A 90 20.85 8.89 11.27
C GLY A 90 19.68 8.53 10.36
N VAL A 91 18.62 7.92 10.89
CA VAL A 91 17.40 7.60 10.13
C VAL A 91 16.59 8.87 9.90
N ASP A 92 16.30 9.19 8.64
CA ASP A 92 15.42 10.29 8.26
C ASP A 92 13.95 9.87 8.37
N VAL A 93 13.62 8.70 7.79
CA VAL A 93 12.24 8.21 7.73
C VAL A 93 12.15 6.79 8.26
N VAL A 94 11.19 6.53 9.16
CA VAL A 94 10.84 5.17 9.58
C VAL A 94 9.63 4.69 8.79
N VAL A 95 9.73 3.51 8.19
CA VAL A 95 8.59 2.75 7.70
C VAL A 95 8.07 1.87 8.83
N GLU A 96 6.90 2.21 9.35
CA GLU A 96 6.20 1.42 10.36
C GLU A 96 5.29 0.40 9.66
N SER A 97 5.79 -0.83 9.55
CA SER A 97 5.16 -1.94 8.85
C SER A 97 4.93 -3.19 9.71
N THR A 98 4.89 -3.03 11.05
CA THR A 98 4.55 -4.13 11.97
C THR A 98 3.05 -4.44 12.00
N GLY A 99 2.21 -3.43 11.73
CA GLY A 99 0.76 -3.49 11.92
C GLY A 99 0.30 -3.28 13.37
N PHE A 100 1.21 -3.26 14.35
CA PHE A 100 0.87 -3.03 15.77
C PHE A 100 0.79 -1.55 16.14
N PHE A 101 1.55 -0.70 15.46
CA PHE A 101 1.62 0.75 15.72
C PHE A 101 0.82 1.57 14.71
N THR A 102 -0.40 1.14 14.40
CA THR A 102 -1.35 1.85 13.50
C THR A 102 -2.07 3.03 14.17
N ASP A 103 -1.93 3.19 15.49
CA ASP A 103 -2.29 4.43 16.17
C ASP A 103 -1.07 5.36 16.17
N ALA A 104 -1.19 6.51 15.52
CA ALA A 104 -0.11 7.47 15.40
C ALA A 104 0.42 7.95 16.76
N ASN A 105 -0.41 7.99 17.80
CA ASN A 105 0.05 8.34 19.14
C ASN A 105 1.07 7.34 19.69
N LYS A 106 1.01 6.08 19.26
CA LYS A 106 2.01 5.07 19.59
C LYS A 106 3.21 5.14 18.64
N ALA A 107 2.96 5.35 17.34
CA ALA A 107 4.02 5.46 16.33
C ALA A 107 4.95 6.68 16.55
N LYS A 108 4.49 7.73 17.24
CA LYS A 108 5.28 8.91 17.65
C LYS A 108 6.58 8.55 18.39
N VAL A 109 6.65 7.38 19.02
CA VAL A 109 7.87 6.89 19.67
C VAL A 109 9.07 6.84 18.71
N HIS A 110 8.86 6.51 17.43
CA HIS A 110 9.95 6.48 16.46
C HIS A 110 10.52 7.87 16.18
N ALA A 111 9.66 8.89 16.12
CA ALA A 111 10.10 10.27 15.99
C ALA A 111 10.81 10.77 17.26
N ALA A 112 10.29 10.41 18.44
CA ALA A 112 10.93 10.71 19.73
C ALA A 112 12.34 10.08 19.85
N ASN A 113 12.56 8.94 19.17
CA ASN A 113 13.83 8.24 19.12
C ASN A 113 14.81 8.74 18.04
N GLY A 114 14.49 9.86 17.39
CA GLY A 114 15.40 10.57 16.48
C GLY A 114 15.12 10.41 14.99
N ALA A 115 14.11 9.63 14.58
CA ALA A 115 13.65 9.68 13.20
C ALA A 115 12.96 11.02 12.90
N LYS A 116 13.22 11.63 11.73
CA LYS A 116 12.58 12.91 11.38
C LYS A 116 11.10 12.75 11.01
N LYS A 117 10.74 11.65 10.34
CA LYS A 117 9.38 11.33 9.88
C LYS A 117 9.06 9.85 10.08
N VAL A 118 7.76 9.53 10.17
CA VAL A 118 7.26 8.15 10.28
C VAL A 118 6.15 7.96 9.26
N ILE A 119 6.27 6.92 8.44
CA ILE A 119 5.23 6.50 7.49
C ILE A 119 4.68 5.14 7.93
N ILE A 120 3.40 5.13 8.30
CA ILE A 120 2.65 3.93 8.65
C ILE A 120 2.19 3.27 7.34
N SER A 121 2.55 2.00 7.16
CA SER A 121 2.25 1.22 5.95
C SER A 121 0.86 0.53 6.00
N ALA A 122 -0.11 1.20 6.62
CA ALA A 122 -1.48 0.73 6.79
C ALA A 122 -2.40 1.92 7.12
N PRO A 123 -3.75 1.76 7.03
CA PRO A 123 -4.67 2.74 7.58
C PRO A 123 -4.37 3.02 9.04
N ALA A 124 -4.19 4.29 9.37
CA ALA A 124 -3.88 4.73 10.72
C ALA A 124 -5.09 5.34 11.44
N LYS A 125 -4.88 5.65 12.71
CA LYS A 125 -5.74 6.53 13.50
C LYS A 125 -4.88 7.61 14.14
N ASN A 126 -5.45 8.81 14.28
CA ASN A 126 -4.81 9.98 14.90
C ASN A 126 -3.53 10.44 14.19
N GLU A 127 -3.29 9.98 12.96
CA GLU A 127 -2.19 10.44 12.12
C GLU A 127 -2.38 11.91 11.73
N ASP A 128 -1.28 12.56 11.38
CA ASP A 128 -1.32 13.97 10.99
C ASP A 128 -1.98 14.11 9.61
N VAL A 129 -1.69 13.16 8.71
CA VAL A 129 -2.29 13.09 7.37
C VAL A 129 -2.27 11.66 6.82
N THR A 130 -3.33 11.29 6.08
CA THR A 130 -3.32 10.12 5.19
C THR A 130 -3.08 10.58 3.76
N ILE A 131 -2.07 10.02 3.10
CA ILE A 131 -1.66 10.37 1.73
C ILE A 131 -1.83 9.16 0.80
N VAL A 132 -2.37 9.44 -0.39
CA VAL A 132 -2.29 8.58 -1.56
C VAL A 132 -1.58 9.36 -2.68
N MET A 133 -0.46 8.81 -3.15
CA MET A 133 0.36 9.42 -4.20
C MET A 133 -0.43 9.58 -5.50
N GLY A 134 -0.26 10.72 -6.17
CA GLY A 134 -1.05 11.12 -7.34
C GLY A 134 -2.47 11.64 -7.05
N VAL A 135 -2.98 11.48 -5.83
CA VAL A 135 -4.34 11.90 -5.46
C VAL A 135 -4.33 13.14 -4.57
N ASN A 136 -3.71 13.07 -3.39
CA ASN A 136 -3.70 14.16 -2.40
C ASN A 136 -2.32 14.37 -1.75
N HIS A 137 -1.25 13.86 -2.36
CA HIS A 137 0.12 14.01 -1.85
C HIS A 137 0.56 15.47 -1.65
N ASP A 138 -0.03 16.40 -2.39
CA ASP A 138 0.14 17.85 -2.26
C ASP A 138 -0.43 18.43 -0.96
N THR A 139 -1.26 17.69 -0.22
CA THR A 139 -1.71 18.11 1.11
C THR A 139 -0.67 17.84 2.20
N TYR A 140 0.49 17.30 1.86
CA TYR A 140 1.59 17.13 2.80
C TYR A 140 2.17 18.49 3.22
N ASP A 141 2.22 18.74 4.52
CA ASP A 141 2.88 19.90 5.11
C ASP A 141 4.10 19.43 5.93
N PRO A 142 5.34 19.66 5.46
CA PRO A 142 6.55 19.26 6.16
C PRO A 142 6.67 19.80 7.59
N ALA A 143 6.10 20.97 7.87
CA ALA A 143 6.19 21.61 9.18
C ALA A 143 5.25 20.97 10.20
N ASN A 144 4.08 20.51 9.75
CA ASN A 144 3.01 20.03 10.62
C ASN A 144 2.83 18.50 10.59
N HIS A 145 3.24 17.82 9.52
CA HIS A 145 3.01 16.39 9.34
C HIS A 145 4.30 15.59 9.58
N THR A 146 4.29 14.81 10.66
CA THR A 146 5.41 13.95 11.09
C THR A 146 5.04 12.49 11.02
N ILE A 147 3.83 12.13 11.44
CA ILE A 147 3.29 10.76 11.40
C ILE A 147 2.25 10.68 10.29
N ILE A 148 2.61 9.98 9.22
CA ILE A 148 1.90 9.96 7.95
C ILE A 148 1.39 8.53 7.72
N SER A 149 0.18 8.40 7.21
CA SER A 149 -0.37 7.12 6.76
C SER A 149 -0.30 7.04 5.24
N ASN A 150 0.25 5.95 4.69
CA ASN A 150 0.18 5.66 3.25
C ASN A 150 -1.14 4.94 2.87
N ALA A 151 -2.17 5.04 3.73
CA ALA A 151 -3.44 4.35 3.60
C ALA A 151 -3.29 2.81 3.46
N SER A 152 -4.27 2.16 2.81
CA SER A 152 -4.21 0.74 2.44
C SER A 152 -3.93 0.56 0.96
N CYS A 153 -3.54 -0.66 0.55
CA CYS A 153 -3.44 -1.05 -0.86
C CYS A 153 -4.77 -0.85 -1.61
N THR A 154 -5.91 -1.24 -1.02
CA THR A 154 -7.23 -1.00 -1.62
C THR A 154 -7.55 0.49 -1.74
N THR A 155 -7.19 1.33 -0.77
CA THR A 155 -7.39 2.79 -0.87
C THR A 155 -6.53 3.38 -1.99
N ASN A 156 -5.28 2.94 -2.14
CA ASN A 156 -4.40 3.37 -3.23
C ASN A 156 -4.93 2.97 -4.62
N CYS A 157 -5.66 1.85 -4.72
CA CYS A 157 -6.35 1.46 -5.96
C CYS A 157 -7.65 2.25 -6.18
N LEU A 158 -8.48 2.36 -5.14
CA LEU A 158 -9.79 3.02 -5.19
C LEU A 158 -9.70 4.52 -5.43
N ALA A 159 -8.72 5.20 -4.85
CA ALA A 159 -8.64 6.66 -4.90
C ALA A 159 -8.43 7.21 -6.31
N PRO A 160 -7.55 6.66 -7.17
CA PRO A 160 -7.52 6.96 -8.59
C PRO A 160 -8.87 6.76 -9.30
N LEU A 161 -9.56 5.64 -9.05
CA LEU A 161 -10.88 5.37 -9.64
C LEU A 161 -11.91 6.43 -9.24
N GLY A 162 -12.00 6.71 -7.94
CA GLY A 162 -12.91 7.70 -7.39
C GLY A 162 -12.60 9.11 -7.89
N LYS A 163 -11.31 9.49 -7.97
CA LYS A 163 -10.86 10.79 -8.45
C LYS A 163 -11.28 11.02 -9.90
N VAL A 164 -10.96 10.09 -10.80
CA VAL A 164 -11.28 10.25 -12.24
C VAL A 164 -12.78 10.39 -12.47
N LEU A 165 -13.59 9.52 -11.84
CA LEU A 165 -15.04 9.56 -11.98
C LEU A 165 -15.64 10.83 -11.35
N ASN A 166 -15.15 11.25 -10.18
CA ASN A 166 -15.66 12.43 -9.50
C ASN A 166 -15.29 13.73 -10.23
N ASP A 167 -14.05 13.88 -10.67
CA ASP A 167 -13.58 15.08 -11.37
C ASP A 167 -14.28 15.23 -12.74
N SER A 168 -14.54 14.11 -13.43
CA SER A 168 -15.11 14.12 -14.79
C SER A 168 -16.64 14.20 -14.81
N PHE A 169 -17.30 13.53 -13.86
CA PHE A 169 -18.76 13.31 -13.91
C PHE A 169 -19.49 13.61 -12.60
N GLY A 170 -18.75 13.71 -11.50
CA GLY A 170 -19.29 13.92 -10.15
C GLY A 170 -19.96 12.67 -9.59
N ILE A 171 -19.45 12.16 -8.47
CA ILE A 171 -20.06 11.02 -7.76
C ILE A 171 -21.11 11.53 -6.77
N GLU A 172 -22.30 10.93 -6.81
CA GLU A 172 -23.34 11.12 -5.80
C GLU A 172 -23.18 10.17 -4.62
N LYS A 173 -23.07 8.87 -4.93
CA LYS A 173 -22.88 7.78 -3.97
C LYS A 173 -22.40 6.53 -4.69
N GLY A 174 -21.89 5.56 -3.95
CA GLY A 174 -21.51 4.28 -4.52
C GLY A 174 -21.11 3.25 -3.50
N LEU A 175 -20.95 2.03 -3.99
CA LEU A 175 -20.46 0.90 -3.24
C LEU A 175 -19.23 0.34 -3.93
N MET A 176 -18.28 -0.15 -3.15
CA MET A 176 -17.22 -0.99 -3.69
C MET A 176 -17.17 -2.35 -3.04
N THR A 177 -16.73 -3.32 -3.83
CA THR A 177 -16.27 -4.62 -3.34
C THR A 177 -14.84 -4.80 -3.82
N THR A 178 -13.92 -5.11 -2.90
CA THR A 178 -12.60 -5.58 -3.32
C THR A 178 -12.56 -7.10 -3.32
N ILE A 179 -12.23 -7.68 -4.48
CA ILE A 179 -11.89 -9.10 -4.60
C ILE A 179 -10.40 -9.17 -4.31
N HIS A 180 -10.05 -9.66 -3.14
CA HIS A 180 -8.74 -9.43 -2.59
C HIS A 180 -8.01 -10.75 -2.34
N ALA A 181 -6.73 -10.80 -2.70
CA ALA A 181 -5.83 -11.86 -2.28
C ALA A 181 -5.87 -12.06 -0.75
N TYR A 182 -5.63 -13.29 -0.29
CA TYR A 182 -5.50 -13.52 1.15
C TYR A 182 -4.22 -12.85 1.69
N THR A 183 -4.21 -12.56 2.99
CA THR A 183 -3.08 -11.91 3.67
C THR A 183 -2.67 -12.67 4.91
N GLN A 184 -1.51 -12.32 5.50
CA GLN A 184 -0.98 -12.96 6.71
C GLN A 184 -1.91 -12.85 7.95
N ASP A 185 -2.86 -11.91 7.95
CA ASP A 185 -3.92 -11.80 8.97
C ASP A 185 -4.91 -12.99 8.94
N GLN A 186 -4.96 -13.78 7.86
CA GLN A 186 -5.83 -14.96 7.76
C GLN A 186 -5.10 -16.26 8.11
N ASN A 187 -5.85 -17.26 8.55
CA ASN A 187 -5.29 -18.56 8.90
C ASN A 187 -5.17 -19.50 7.69
N LEU A 188 -4.08 -20.28 7.65
CA LEU A 188 -3.91 -21.33 6.65
C LEU A 188 -4.94 -22.47 6.81
N GLN A 189 -5.28 -22.80 8.06
CA GLN A 189 -6.30 -23.76 8.45
C GLN A 189 -7.32 -23.08 9.37
N ASP A 190 -8.44 -23.72 9.67
CA ASP A 190 -9.41 -23.18 10.63
C ASP A 190 -8.73 -22.98 12.00
N GLY A 191 -8.78 -21.76 12.55
CA GLY A 191 -8.09 -21.40 13.79
C GLY A 191 -8.63 -20.12 14.43
N PRO A 192 -8.26 -19.81 15.69
CA PRO A 192 -8.77 -18.63 16.40
C PRO A 192 -8.47 -17.32 15.67
N HIS A 193 -9.47 -16.45 15.55
CA HIS A 193 -9.33 -15.10 15.00
C HIS A 193 -10.49 -14.21 15.49
N GLY A 194 -10.25 -12.90 15.64
CA GLY A 194 -11.28 -11.95 16.13
C GLY A 194 -12.45 -11.73 15.16
N ASP A 195 -12.19 -11.87 13.86
CA ASP A 195 -13.19 -12.02 12.80
C ASP A 195 -13.38 -13.50 12.49
N LEU A 196 -14.56 -14.07 12.85
CA LEU A 196 -14.89 -15.49 12.66
C LEU A 196 -14.91 -15.93 11.19
N ARG A 197 -15.04 -15.00 10.23
CA ARG A 197 -14.93 -15.35 8.81
C ARG A 197 -13.47 -15.56 8.44
N ARG A 198 -12.56 -14.69 8.92
CA ARG A 198 -11.10 -14.81 8.72
C ARG A 198 -10.46 -15.95 9.53
N ALA A 199 -11.18 -16.49 10.51
CA ALA A 199 -10.81 -17.69 11.24
C ALA A 199 -10.74 -18.94 10.34
N ARG A 200 -11.40 -18.92 9.18
CA ARG A 200 -11.49 -20.07 8.25
C ARG A 200 -10.29 -20.15 7.32
N ALA A 201 -9.94 -21.36 6.90
CA ALA A 201 -8.82 -21.65 6.00
C ALA A 201 -8.83 -20.76 4.73
N ALA A 202 -7.82 -19.90 4.60
CA ALA A 202 -7.77 -18.84 3.60
C ALA A 202 -7.69 -19.36 2.16
N ALA A 203 -6.89 -20.41 1.93
CA ALA A 203 -6.63 -20.94 0.59
C ALA A 203 -7.73 -21.86 0.04
N LEU A 204 -8.88 -21.95 0.71
CA LEU A 204 -10.00 -22.83 0.32
C LEU A 204 -11.36 -22.10 0.30
N ASN A 205 -11.42 -20.82 0.68
CA ASN A 205 -12.67 -20.10 0.86
C ASN A 205 -12.67 -18.74 0.17
N ILE A 206 -13.88 -18.31 -0.21
CA ILE A 206 -14.19 -16.90 -0.40
C ILE A 206 -14.63 -16.37 0.97
N VAL A 207 -13.87 -15.45 1.56
CA VAL A 207 -14.09 -14.96 2.93
C VAL A 207 -14.56 -13.50 2.88
N PRO A 208 -15.85 -13.21 3.12
CA PRO A 208 -16.33 -11.83 3.18
C PRO A 208 -15.86 -11.15 4.46
N THR A 209 -15.44 -9.89 4.39
CA THR A 209 -15.00 -9.14 5.57
C THR A 209 -15.19 -7.64 5.38
N SER A 210 -15.27 -6.90 6.49
CA SER A 210 -15.33 -5.44 6.42
C SER A 210 -14.01 -4.86 5.92
N THR A 211 -14.08 -3.68 5.30
CA THR A 211 -12.92 -2.90 4.88
C THR A 211 -13.07 -1.45 5.30
N GLY A 212 -11.97 -0.84 5.71
CA GLY A 212 -11.89 0.59 5.97
C GLY A 212 -11.63 1.41 4.71
N ALA A 213 -11.29 0.79 3.58
CA ALA A 213 -10.80 1.49 2.40
C ALA A 213 -11.80 2.50 1.82
N ALA A 214 -13.09 2.14 1.79
CA ALA A 214 -14.17 3.03 1.40
C ALA A 214 -14.28 4.25 2.29
N LYS A 215 -14.25 4.03 3.60
CA LYS A 215 -14.39 5.10 4.59
C LYS A 215 -13.17 6.02 4.57
N ALA A 216 -11.99 5.46 4.33
CA ALA A 216 -10.74 6.20 4.16
C ALA A 216 -10.73 7.09 2.91
N ILE A 217 -11.62 6.87 1.93
CA ILE A 217 -11.69 7.75 0.75
C ILE A 217 -11.96 9.20 1.14
N GLY A 218 -12.78 9.43 2.18
CA GLY A 218 -13.12 10.78 2.63
C GLY A 218 -11.96 11.52 3.31
N LEU A 219 -10.85 10.82 3.61
CA LEU A 219 -9.62 11.44 4.11
C LEU A 219 -8.73 11.96 2.97
N VAL A 220 -8.79 11.30 1.80
CA VAL A 220 -7.95 11.62 0.63
C VAL A 220 -8.69 12.39 -0.46
N LEU A 221 -10.01 12.23 -0.55
CA LEU A 221 -10.92 12.95 -1.43
C LEU A 221 -12.09 13.45 -0.56
N PRO A 222 -11.92 14.59 0.15
CA PRO A 222 -12.91 15.09 1.12
C PRO A 222 -14.33 15.27 0.55
N GLU A 223 -14.44 15.60 -0.74
CA GLU A 223 -15.70 15.74 -1.48
C GLU A 223 -16.46 14.41 -1.69
N LEU A 224 -15.81 13.27 -1.41
CA LEU A 224 -16.38 11.92 -1.39
C LEU A 224 -16.69 11.40 0.02
N LYS A 225 -16.45 12.21 1.06
CA LYS A 225 -16.72 11.82 2.45
C LYS A 225 -18.19 11.44 2.64
N GLY A 226 -18.42 10.21 3.09
CA GLY A 226 -19.77 9.66 3.33
C GLY A 226 -20.52 9.21 2.08
N LYS A 227 -19.91 9.29 0.89
CA LYS A 227 -20.55 8.88 -0.38
C LYS A 227 -20.23 7.44 -0.78
N LEU A 228 -19.11 6.89 -0.33
CA LEU A 228 -18.69 5.52 -0.65
C LEU A 228 -18.66 4.65 0.61
N ASP A 229 -19.17 3.43 0.49
CA ASP A 229 -18.97 2.35 1.47
C ASP A 229 -18.65 1.03 0.74
N GLY A 230 -18.31 -0.02 1.47
CA GLY A 230 -18.01 -1.30 0.83
C GLY A 230 -17.53 -2.40 1.75
N PHE A 231 -17.21 -3.54 1.15
CA PHE A 231 -16.64 -4.70 1.83
C PHE A 231 -15.59 -5.39 0.96
N ALA A 232 -14.92 -6.39 1.52
CA ALA A 232 -13.95 -7.21 0.81
C ALA A 232 -14.42 -8.66 0.73
N LEU A 233 -14.06 -9.33 -0.36
CA LEU A 233 -14.12 -10.78 -0.52
C LEU A 233 -12.68 -11.27 -0.64
N ARG A 234 -12.15 -11.92 0.41
CA ARG A 234 -10.83 -12.56 0.33
C ARG A 234 -10.95 -13.84 -0.46
N VAL A 235 -10.11 -14.06 -1.46
CA VAL A 235 -10.15 -15.24 -2.33
C VAL A 235 -8.84 -16.03 -2.28
N PRO A 236 -8.82 -17.32 -2.69
CA PRO A 236 -7.67 -18.22 -2.61
C PRO A 236 -6.49 -17.92 -3.55
N ILE A 237 -6.08 -16.65 -3.68
CA ILE A 237 -4.92 -16.24 -4.46
C ILE A 237 -3.92 -15.49 -3.55
N PRO A 238 -2.60 -15.68 -3.74
CA PRO A 238 -1.58 -15.18 -2.83
C PRO A 238 -1.28 -13.68 -3.03
N THR A 239 -1.49 -13.15 -4.24
CA THR A 239 -1.44 -11.71 -4.55
C THR A 239 -2.30 -11.45 -5.79
N GLY A 240 -2.47 -10.18 -6.12
CA GLY A 240 -3.28 -9.70 -7.23
C GLY A 240 -4.73 -9.56 -6.80
N SER A 241 -5.18 -8.32 -6.66
CA SER A 241 -6.52 -7.99 -6.20
C SER A 241 -7.22 -7.06 -7.20
N ALA A 242 -8.54 -6.93 -7.06
CA ALA A 242 -9.34 -6.03 -7.88
C ALA A 242 -10.30 -5.22 -7.01
N THR A 243 -10.49 -3.95 -7.37
CA THR A 243 -11.51 -3.08 -6.81
C THR A 243 -12.65 -2.97 -7.82
N ASP A 244 -13.83 -3.48 -7.47
CA ASP A 244 -15.09 -3.23 -8.16
C ASP A 244 -15.78 -2.03 -7.53
N LEU A 245 -15.86 -0.92 -8.27
CA LEU A 245 -16.52 0.30 -7.85
C LEU A 245 -17.79 0.51 -8.69
N THR A 246 -18.94 0.57 -8.04
CA THR A 246 -20.23 0.94 -8.66
C THR A 246 -20.74 2.24 -8.05
N VAL A 247 -20.98 3.25 -8.88
CA VAL A 247 -21.36 4.61 -8.45
C VAL A 247 -22.55 5.12 -9.25
N ASP A 248 -23.37 5.93 -8.60
CA ASP A 248 -24.34 6.81 -9.25
C ASP A 248 -23.64 8.16 -9.51
N LEU A 249 -23.64 8.60 -10.77
CA LEU A 249 -23.07 9.87 -11.22
C LEU A 249 -24.16 10.95 -11.31
N LYS A 250 -23.75 12.22 -11.34
CA LYS A 250 -24.68 13.36 -11.45
C LYS A 250 -25.36 13.51 -12.81
N ARG A 251 -24.87 12.80 -13.84
CA ARG A 251 -25.42 12.80 -15.20
C ARG A 251 -25.27 11.43 -15.83
N GLU A 252 -26.05 11.19 -16.88
CA GLU A 252 -25.85 10.04 -17.76
C GLU A 252 -24.52 10.16 -18.53
N VAL A 253 -23.90 9.00 -18.77
CA VAL A 253 -22.63 8.87 -19.49
C VAL A 253 -22.68 7.68 -20.44
N THR A 254 -21.69 7.52 -21.30
CA THR A 254 -21.46 6.29 -22.09
C THR A 254 -20.19 5.56 -21.62
N VAL A 255 -20.03 4.30 -22.07
CA VAL A 255 -18.81 3.51 -21.80
C VAL A 255 -17.59 4.22 -22.39
N GLU A 256 -17.72 4.79 -23.59
CA GLU A 256 -16.67 5.50 -24.30
C GLU A 256 -16.24 6.77 -23.56
N GLU A 257 -17.19 7.53 -23.01
CA GLU A 257 -16.88 8.71 -22.19
C GLU A 257 -16.08 8.33 -20.94
N VAL A 258 -16.52 7.28 -20.22
CA VAL A 258 -15.85 6.81 -19.01
C VAL A 258 -14.43 6.32 -19.33
N ASN A 259 -14.29 5.45 -20.33
CA ASN A 259 -12.99 4.89 -20.72
C ASN A 259 -12.03 5.98 -21.23
N ALA A 260 -12.52 6.97 -21.99
CA ALA A 260 -11.72 8.10 -22.44
C ALA A 260 -11.19 8.96 -21.27
N ALA A 261 -12.01 9.18 -20.24
CA ALA A 261 -11.59 9.91 -19.05
C ALA A 261 -10.48 9.18 -18.29
N PHE A 262 -10.61 7.86 -18.13
CA PHE A 262 -9.59 7.03 -17.50
C PHE A 262 -8.29 6.96 -18.30
N LYS A 263 -8.38 6.83 -19.63
CA LYS A 263 -7.21 6.85 -20.51
C LYS A 263 -6.47 8.18 -20.43
N ALA A 264 -7.19 9.30 -20.51
CA ALA A 264 -6.60 10.63 -20.37
C ALA A 264 -5.94 10.86 -19.01
N ALA A 265 -6.54 10.35 -17.92
CA ALA A 265 -5.96 10.43 -16.59
C ALA A 265 -4.68 9.58 -16.45
N ALA A 266 -4.70 8.35 -16.96
CA ALA A 266 -3.56 7.42 -16.94
C ALA A 266 -2.37 7.92 -17.79
N GLU A 267 -2.65 8.55 -18.93
CA GLU A 267 -1.61 9.11 -19.82
C GLU A 267 -1.13 10.50 -19.37
N GLY A 268 -1.88 11.16 -18.48
CA GLY A 268 -1.61 12.51 -17.98
C GLY A 268 -1.32 12.57 -16.48
N PRO A 269 -2.22 13.18 -15.67
CA PRO A 269 -1.93 13.53 -14.28
C PRO A 269 -1.71 12.34 -13.34
N LEU A 270 -2.20 11.15 -13.67
CA LEU A 270 -2.04 9.93 -12.85
C LEU A 270 -1.03 8.95 -13.44
N LYS A 271 -0.24 9.38 -14.42
CA LYS A 271 0.79 8.52 -15.03
C LYS A 271 1.75 7.96 -13.99
N GLY A 272 1.93 6.64 -14.00
CA GLY A 272 2.75 5.90 -13.03
C GLY A 272 1.99 5.44 -11.78
N PHE A 273 0.79 5.99 -11.52
CA PHE A 273 -0.10 5.55 -10.45
C PHE A 273 -1.31 4.78 -10.99
N LEU A 274 -1.86 5.24 -12.12
CA LEU A 274 -2.95 4.64 -12.86
C LEU A 274 -2.44 4.17 -14.23
N THR A 275 -2.67 2.89 -14.52
CA THR A 275 -2.46 2.30 -15.84
C THR A 275 -3.82 2.00 -16.46
N TYR A 276 -3.95 2.18 -17.78
CA TYR A 276 -5.16 1.85 -18.54
C TYR A 276 -4.86 0.62 -19.40
N THR A 277 -5.73 -0.38 -19.36
CA THR A 277 -5.61 -1.58 -20.21
C THR A 277 -6.90 -1.90 -20.95
N GLU A 278 -6.74 -2.39 -22.18
CA GLU A 278 -7.79 -3.01 -23.01
C GLU A 278 -7.56 -4.52 -23.18
N ASP A 279 -6.44 -5.03 -22.67
CA ASP A 279 -6.08 -6.44 -22.75
C ASP A 279 -6.92 -7.26 -21.76
N GLU A 280 -7.28 -8.49 -22.16
CA GLU A 280 -8.04 -9.44 -21.33
C GLU A 280 -7.15 -10.10 -20.27
N ILE A 281 -6.67 -9.31 -19.31
CA ILE A 281 -5.75 -9.75 -18.25
C ILE A 281 -6.45 -10.43 -17.08
N VAL A 282 -5.69 -11.22 -16.31
CA VAL A 282 -6.12 -11.85 -15.05
C VAL A 282 -5.17 -11.50 -13.89
N SER A 283 -5.50 -11.96 -12.68
CA SER A 283 -4.77 -11.56 -11.46
C SER A 283 -3.29 -11.94 -11.45
N SER A 284 -2.87 -12.96 -12.22
CA SER A 284 -1.45 -13.33 -12.34
C SER A 284 -0.64 -12.36 -13.19
N ASP A 285 -1.28 -11.67 -14.13
CA ASP A 285 -0.58 -10.84 -15.11
C ASP A 285 -0.19 -9.48 -14.54
N ILE A 286 -0.84 -9.08 -13.44
CA ILE A 286 -0.56 -7.84 -12.71
C ILE A 286 0.49 -8.01 -11.62
N VAL A 287 0.97 -9.23 -11.38
CA VAL A 287 1.97 -9.49 -10.33
C VAL A 287 3.24 -8.76 -10.67
N THR A 288 3.78 -8.01 -9.71
CA THR A 288 4.92 -7.09 -9.89
C THR A 288 4.66 -5.84 -10.74
N ASP A 289 3.42 -5.55 -11.10
CA ASP A 289 3.07 -4.24 -11.68
C ASP A 289 3.16 -3.14 -10.61
N PRO A 290 3.92 -2.05 -10.86
CA PRO A 290 4.16 -1.01 -9.86
C PRO A 290 3.01 -0.01 -9.73
N SER A 291 1.97 -0.09 -10.56
CA SER A 291 0.83 0.84 -10.55
C SER A 291 0.00 0.66 -9.27
N SER A 292 -0.61 1.74 -8.79
CA SER A 292 -1.59 1.64 -7.69
C SER A 292 -2.91 1.05 -8.16
N CYS A 293 -3.26 1.33 -9.42
CA CYS A 293 -4.49 0.90 -10.07
C CYS A 293 -4.21 0.63 -11.54
N ILE A 294 -4.67 -0.51 -12.05
CA ILE A 294 -4.70 -0.85 -13.47
C ILE A 294 -6.17 -0.91 -13.86
N PHE A 295 -6.67 0.16 -14.45
CA PHE A 295 -8.06 0.28 -14.90
C PHE A 295 -8.31 -0.64 -16.09
N ASP A 296 -9.34 -1.48 -15.95
CA ASP A 296 -9.75 -2.45 -16.96
C ASP A 296 -10.92 -1.91 -17.79
N ALA A 297 -10.63 -1.46 -19.00
CA ALA A 297 -11.59 -0.82 -19.89
C ALA A 297 -12.67 -1.77 -20.42
N GLY A 298 -12.37 -3.08 -20.49
CA GLY A 298 -13.31 -4.11 -20.94
C GLY A 298 -14.40 -4.42 -19.91
N LEU A 299 -14.13 -4.12 -18.64
CA LEU A 299 -15.05 -4.37 -17.54
C LEU A 299 -15.97 -3.19 -17.20
N THR A 300 -15.82 -2.05 -17.85
CA THR A 300 -16.73 -0.90 -17.69
C THR A 300 -18.16 -1.28 -18.05
N LYS A 301 -19.11 -0.99 -17.16
CA LYS A 301 -20.56 -1.09 -17.42
C LYS A 301 -21.22 0.24 -17.10
N VAL A 302 -22.17 0.63 -17.95
CA VAL A 302 -22.94 1.85 -17.78
C VAL A 302 -24.43 1.54 -17.93
N PHE A 303 -25.23 2.08 -17.01
CA PHE A 303 -26.68 2.01 -17.03
C PHE A 303 -27.26 3.38 -16.66
N GLY A 304 -27.50 4.22 -17.67
CA GLY A 304 -27.89 5.62 -17.47
C GLY A 304 -26.77 6.39 -16.76
N ASN A 305 -27.04 6.87 -15.55
CA ASN A 305 -26.06 7.55 -14.71
C ASN A 305 -25.31 6.61 -13.74
N GLN A 306 -25.64 5.32 -13.70
CA GLN A 306 -24.91 4.35 -12.88
C GLN A 306 -23.75 3.75 -13.67
N VAL A 307 -22.56 3.71 -13.06
CA VAL A 307 -21.33 3.21 -13.68
C VAL A 307 -20.68 2.19 -12.76
N LYS A 308 -20.23 1.09 -13.36
CA LYS A 308 -19.35 0.10 -12.72
C LYS A 308 -18.01 0.09 -13.44
N VAL A 309 -16.93 0.17 -12.67
CA VAL A 309 -15.54 0.06 -13.16
C VAL A 309 -14.73 -0.90 -12.31
N ILE A 310 -13.69 -1.49 -12.90
CA ILE A 310 -12.76 -2.39 -12.23
C ILE A 310 -11.35 -1.83 -12.32
N GLY A 311 -10.64 -1.84 -11.19
CA GLY A 311 -9.21 -1.56 -11.13
C GLY A 311 -8.47 -2.72 -10.49
N TRP A 312 -7.54 -3.35 -11.22
CA TRP A 312 -6.63 -4.34 -10.68
C TRP A 312 -5.49 -3.66 -9.91
N TYR A 313 -4.89 -4.39 -8.96
CA TYR A 313 -3.70 -3.94 -8.26
C TYR A 313 -2.95 -5.10 -7.62
N ASP A 314 -1.63 -5.13 -7.75
CA ASP A 314 -0.80 -5.96 -6.88
C ASP A 314 -0.80 -5.34 -5.49
N ASN A 315 -1.56 -5.96 -4.58
CA ASN A 315 -1.76 -5.46 -3.22
C ASN A 315 -0.48 -5.43 -2.38
N GLU A 316 0.61 -5.99 -2.88
CA GLU A 316 1.90 -5.96 -2.22
C GLU A 316 2.90 -5.07 -2.96
N TRP A 317 3.07 -5.27 -4.27
CA TRP A 317 4.10 -4.59 -5.05
C TRP A 317 3.73 -3.14 -5.38
N GLY A 318 2.54 -2.91 -5.93
CA GLY A 318 2.07 -1.55 -6.23
C GLY A 318 2.05 -0.68 -4.97
N TYR A 319 1.58 -1.24 -3.85
CA TYR A 319 1.60 -0.56 -2.55
C TYR A 319 3.02 -0.27 -2.02
N SER A 320 3.95 -1.21 -2.17
CA SER A 320 5.35 -1.01 -1.75
C SER A 320 6.04 0.08 -2.58
N ASN A 321 5.74 0.17 -3.88
CA ASN A 321 6.20 1.28 -4.71
C ASN A 321 5.58 2.62 -4.27
N ARG A 322 4.33 2.64 -3.78
CA ARG A 322 3.76 3.86 -3.17
C ARG A 322 4.46 4.29 -1.88
N LEU A 323 4.94 3.36 -1.06
CA LEU A 323 5.78 3.71 0.08
C LEU A 323 7.10 4.35 -0.37
N VAL A 324 7.73 3.80 -1.41
CA VAL A 324 8.95 4.36 -2.02
C VAL A 324 8.70 5.78 -2.55
N ASP A 325 7.60 5.99 -3.28
CA ASP A 325 7.21 7.31 -3.79
C ASP A 325 6.94 8.32 -2.66
N LEU A 326 6.23 7.90 -1.62
CA LEU A 326 5.92 8.78 -0.48
C LEU A 326 7.17 9.13 0.33
N ILE A 327 8.08 8.19 0.53
CA ILE A 327 9.36 8.44 1.23
C ILE A 327 10.20 9.44 0.46
N GLU A 328 10.31 9.30 -0.86
CA GLU A 328 11.03 10.27 -1.69
C GLU A 328 10.41 11.67 -1.59
N TYR A 329 9.08 11.75 -1.69
CA TYR A 329 8.35 13.01 -1.63
C TYR A 329 8.50 13.71 -0.26
N VAL A 330 8.34 12.96 0.82
CA VAL A 330 8.52 13.46 2.20
C VAL A 330 9.99 13.81 2.46
N GLY A 331 10.91 12.94 2.05
CA GLY A 331 12.34 13.07 2.25
C GLY A 331 12.97 14.25 1.51
N ALA A 332 12.37 14.71 0.42
CA ALA A 332 12.80 15.91 -0.30
C ALA A 332 12.75 17.20 0.55
N SER A 333 12.05 17.18 1.68
CA SER A 333 11.90 18.31 2.61
C SER A 333 12.78 18.22 3.88
N LEU A 334 13.65 17.21 3.98
CA LEU A 334 14.43 16.88 5.19
C LEU A 334 15.88 17.36 5.21
#